data_AF-A0AAU5F3X6-F1
#
_entry.id   AF-A0AAU5F3X6-F1
#
_cell.length_a   1.000
_cell.length_b   1.000
_cell.length_c   1.000
_cell.angle_alpha   90.00
_cell.angle_beta   90.00
_cell.angle_gamma   90.00
#
_symmetry.space_group_name_H-M   'P 1'
#
loop_
_entity.id
_entity.type
_entity.pdbx_description
1 polymer ?
#
loop_
_entity_poly.entity_id
_entity_poly.type
_entity_poly.pdbx_seq_one_letter_code
_entity_poly.pdbx_strand_id
1 'polypeptide(L)' 'MTDDDLGERARAVLALERRSWAGPGAKERAVREQLGISPTHYYQLLNALLDDERALAHDPVTVNRLRRIREGRRERRG' A
#
# COMPACT_ATOMS: atom_id res chain seq x y z
N MET A 1 -15.02 0.29 -22.54
CA MET A 1 -14.04 1.30 -22.10
C MET A 1 -13.50 0.77 -20.78
N THR A 2 -12.30 0.22 -20.77
CA THR A 2 -11.78 -0.60 -19.66
C THR A 2 -11.49 0.27 -18.44
N ASP A 3 -12.39 0.23 -17.44
CA ASP A 3 -12.24 0.79 -16.08
C ASP A 3 -11.25 -0.04 -15.22
N ASP A 4 -10.36 -0.79 -15.88
CA ASP A 4 -9.56 -1.88 -15.29
C ASP A 4 -8.19 -1.40 -14.78
N ASP A 5 -7.85 -0.15 -15.04
CA ASP A 5 -6.50 0.36 -14.84
C ASP A 5 -6.37 1.03 -13.46
N LEU A 6 -5.66 0.35 -12.54
CA LEU A 6 -5.33 0.88 -11.22
C LEU A 6 -4.70 2.28 -11.32
N GLY A 7 -5.27 3.33 -10.73
CA GLY A 7 -4.74 4.69 -10.91
C GLY A 7 -3.24 4.85 -10.56
N GLU A 8 -2.55 5.81 -11.18
CA GLU A 8 -1.10 6.02 -11.02
C GLU A 8 -0.67 6.15 -9.56
N ARG A 9 -1.46 6.87 -8.75
CA ARG A 9 -1.20 7.03 -7.32
C ARG A 9 -1.25 5.69 -6.57
N ALA A 10 -2.19 4.82 -6.92
CA ALA A 10 -2.31 3.50 -6.31
C ALA A 10 -1.13 2.59 -6.69
N ARG A 11 -0.70 2.62 -7.97
CA ARG A 11 0.53 1.95 -8.41
C ARG A 11 1.76 2.44 -7.66
N ALA A 12 1.88 3.75 -7.48
CA ALA A 12 3.01 4.34 -6.77
C ALA A 12 3.04 3.94 -5.29
N VAL A 13 1.89 3.81 -4.63
CA VAL A 13 1.78 3.26 -3.26
C VAL A 13 2.30 1.82 -3.22
N LEU A 14 1.84 0.94 -4.11
CA LEU A 14 2.31 -0.45 -4.17
C LEU A 14 3.82 -0.53 -4.48
N ALA A 15 4.32 0.33 -5.36
CA ALA A 15 5.74 0.41 -5.68
C ALA A 15 6.61 0.82 -4.47
N LEU A 16 6.12 1.71 -3.59
CA LEU A 16 6.81 2.04 -2.34
C LEU A 16 6.83 0.86 -1.36
N GLU A 17 5.76 0.06 -1.32
CA GLU A 17 5.68 -1.14 -0.45
C GLU A 17 6.59 -2.28 -0.89
N ARG A 18 6.99 -2.32 -2.17
CA ARG A 18 7.99 -3.29 -2.66
C ARG A 18 9.39 -2.99 -2.16
N ARG A 19 9.69 -1.75 -1.76
CA ARG A 19 11.03 -1.34 -1.32
C ARG A 19 11.28 -1.77 0.13
N SER A 20 12.53 -2.12 0.42
CA SER A 20 13.01 -2.31 1.79
C SER A 20 13.32 -0.95 2.41
N TRP A 21 12.74 -0.69 3.58
CA TRP A 21 12.94 0.55 4.33
C TRP A 21 13.70 0.26 5.60
N ALA A 22 14.69 1.10 5.93
CA ALA A 22 15.45 0.99 7.18
C ALA A 22 14.57 1.21 8.44
N GLY A 23 13.40 1.84 8.28
CA GLY A 23 12.43 2.05 9.35
C GLY A 23 11.24 2.90 8.89
N PRO A 24 10.22 3.08 9.76
CA PRO A 24 9.01 3.83 9.42
C PRO A 24 9.29 5.28 9.03
N GLY A 25 10.23 5.96 9.70
CA GLY A 25 10.59 7.34 9.38
C GLY A 25 11.18 7.52 7.97
N ALA A 26 12.00 6.58 7.49
CA ALA A 26 12.55 6.62 6.14
C ALA A 26 11.44 6.44 5.08
N LYS A 27 10.53 5.51 5.32
CA LYS A 27 9.36 5.28 4.47
C LYS A 27 8.45 6.51 4.41
N GLU A 28 8.12 7.10 5.55
CA GLU A 28 7.25 8.26 5.62
C GLU A 28 7.83 9.51 4.95
N ARG A 29 9.16 9.70 5.02
CA ARG A 29 9.82 10.76 4.24
C ARG A 29 9.63 10.53 2.74
N ALA A 30 9.92 9.33 2.26
CA ALA A 30 9.74 9.01 0.85
C ALA A 30 8.28 9.11 0.39
N VAL A 31 7.31 8.77 1.24
CA VAL A 31 5.88 8.98 0.96
C VAL A 31 5.59 10.47 0.76
N ARG A 32 6.07 11.33 1.66
CA ARG A 32 5.87 12.78 1.54
C ARG A 32 6.53 13.33 0.28
N GLU A 33 7.76 12.91 0.00
CA GLU A 33 8.56 13.41 -1.14
C GLU A 33 8.03 12.93 -2.50
N GLN A 34 7.64 11.65 -2.63
CA GLN A 34 7.24 11.06 -3.92
C GLN A 34 5.74 11.16 -4.19
N LEU A 35 4.90 11.12 -3.15
CA LEU A 35 3.44 11.12 -3.33
C LEU A 35 2.78 12.44 -2.93
N GLY A 36 3.49 13.32 -2.20
CA GLY A 36 2.95 14.59 -1.74
C GLY A 36 1.81 14.47 -0.73
N ILE A 37 1.69 13.32 -0.04
CA ILE A 37 0.62 13.06 0.92
C ILE A 37 1.16 12.83 2.33
N SER A 38 0.30 13.06 3.32
CA SER A 38 0.62 12.75 4.71
C SER A 38 0.75 11.23 4.94
N PRO A 39 1.54 10.78 5.93
CA PRO A 39 1.60 9.38 6.31
C PRO A 39 0.23 8.77 6.62
N THR A 40 -0.64 9.51 7.29
CA THR A 40 -1.99 9.06 7.61
C THR A 40 -2.81 8.77 6.34
N HIS A 41 -2.82 9.70 5.38
CA HIS A 41 -3.53 9.48 4.11
C HIS A 41 -2.91 8.32 3.31
N TYR A 42 -1.59 8.16 3.36
CA TYR A 42 -0.91 7.02 2.75
C TYR A 42 -1.39 5.68 3.32
N TYR A 43 -1.45 5.52 4.64
CA TYR A 43 -1.92 4.28 5.24
C TYR A 43 -3.42 4.04 5.01
N GLN A 44 -4.24 5.09 4.90
CA GLN A 44 -5.65 4.96 4.51
C GLN A 44 -5.77 4.42 3.09
N LEU A 45 -5.06 5.02 2.13
CA LEU A 45 -5.05 4.57 0.74
C LEU A 45 -4.51 3.14 0.63
N LEU A 46 -3.40 2.84 1.32
CA LEU A 46 -2.85 1.49 1.36
C LEU A 46 -3.89 0.48 1.84
N ASN A 47 -4.60 0.76 2.93
CA ASN A 47 -5.63 -0.15 3.43
C ASN A 47 -6.75 -0.36 2.42
N ALA A 48 -7.20 0.69 1.72
CA ALA A 48 -8.21 0.56 0.67
C ALA A 48 -7.72 -0.33 -0.49
N LEU A 49 -6.45 -0.17 -0.90
CA LEU A 49 -5.85 -1.00 -1.95
C LEU A 49 -5.75 -2.48 -1.55
N LEU A 50 -5.62 -2.78 -0.27
CA LEU A 50 -5.65 -4.17 0.19
C LEU A 50 -7.03 -4.80 0.02
N ASP A 51 -8.10 -4.05 -0.22
CA ASP A 51 -9.44 -4.59 -0.46
C ASP A 51 -9.88 -4.44 -1.93
N ASP A 52 -9.04 -3.85 -2.79
CA ASP A 52 -9.31 -3.60 -4.22
C ASP A 52 -8.82 -4.76 -5.11
N GLU A 53 -9.72 -5.36 -5.90
CA GLU A 53 -9.40 -6.45 -6.83
C GLU A 53 -8.43 -6.02 -7.94
N ARG A 54 -8.44 -4.75 -8.36
CA ARG A 54 -7.51 -4.22 -9.37
C ARG A 54 -6.10 -4.13 -8.82
N ALA A 55 -5.95 -3.80 -7.54
CA ALA A 55 -4.65 -3.82 -6.88
C ALA A 55 -4.11 -5.26 -6.79
N LEU A 56 -4.98 -6.23 -6.49
CA LEU A 56 -4.62 -7.65 -6.48
C LEU A 56 -4.23 -8.15 -7.87
N ALA A 57 -4.96 -7.75 -8.92
CA ALA A 57 -4.62 -8.10 -10.31
C ALA A 57 -3.28 -7.47 -10.75
N HIS A 58 -2.98 -6.25 -10.31
CA HIS A 58 -1.77 -5.53 -10.67
C HIS A 58 -0.50 -6.03 -9.96
N ASP A 59 -0.57 -6.27 -8.64
CA ASP A 59 0.58 -6.74 -7.84
C ASP A 59 0.13 -7.76 -6.77
N PRO A 60 -0.19 -9.00 -7.19
CA PRO A 60 -0.76 -10.00 -6.28
C PRO A 60 0.18 -10.38 -5.15
N VAL A 61 1.49 -10.35 -5.39
CA VAL A 61 2.50 -10.74 -4.39
C VAL A 61 2.55 -9.69 -3.26
N THR A 62 2.67 -8.41 -3.60
CA THR A 62 2.73 -7.34 -2.60
C THR A 62 1.43 -7.22 -1.83
N VAL A 63 0.28 -7.28 -2.53
CA VAL A 63 -1.04 -7.17 -1.90
C VAL A 63 -1.30 -8.32 -0.94
N ASN A 64 -1.08 -9.57 -1.34
CA ASN A 64 -1.29 -10.72 -0.44
C ASN A 64 -0.36 -10.70 0.77
N ARG A 65 0.91 -10.31 0.60
CA ARG A 65 1.85 -10.16 1.72
C ARG A 65 1.33 -9.14 2.74
N LEU A 66 0.86 -7.99 2.27
CA LEU A 66 0.33 -6.94 3.13
C LEU A 66 -1.00 -7.32 3.81
N ARG A 67 -1.88 -8.04 3.11
CA ARG A 67 -3.11 -8.62 3.69
C ARG A 67 -2.77 -9.51 4.89
N ARG A 68 -1.83 -10.46 4.72
CA ARG A 68 -1.37 -11.34 5.81
C ARG A 68 -0.78 -10.56 7.00
N ILE A 69 0.03 -9.54 6.73
CA ILE A 69 0.57 -8.67 7.79
C ILE A 69 -0.56 -7.95 8.54
N ARG A 70 -1.59 -7.47 7.83
CA ARG A 70 -2.75 -6.79 8.41
C ARG A 70 -3.56 -7.75 9.28
N GLU A 71 -3.79 -8.98 8.81
CA GLU A 71 -4.49 -10.05 9.54
C GLU A 71 -3.75 -10.42 10.83
N GLY A 72 -2.45 -10.71 10.76
CA GLY A 72 -1.65 -11.03 11.94
C GLY A 72 -1.63 -9.92 12.99
N ARG A 73 -1.70 -8.65 12.56
CA ARG A 73 -1.85 -7.50 13.48
C ARG A 73 -3.24 -7.41 14.12
N ARG A 74 -4.30 -7.88 13.46
CA ARG A 74 -5.65 -7.93 14.03
C ARG A 74 -5.74 -9.02 15.09
N GLU A 75 -5.21 -10.21 14.80
CA GLU A 75 -5.18 -11.34 15.73
C GLU A 75 -4.42 -11.02 17.02
N ARG A 76 -3.35 -10.23 16.97
CA ARG A 76 -2.58 -9.81 18.16
C ARG A 76 -3.31 -8.82 19.07
N ARG A 77 -4.41 -8.21 18.61
CA ARG A 77 -5.14 -7.16 19.32
C ARG A 77 -6.51 -7.61 19.83
N GLY A 78 -6.95 -8.81 19.44
CA GLY A 78 -8.14 -9.48 19.99
C GLY A 78 -7.73 -10.47 21.05
#